data_AF-A0A2W6XYH3-F1
#
_entry.id   AF-A0A2W6XYH3-F1
#
_cell.length_a   1.000
_cell.length_b   1.000
_cell.length_c   1.000
_cell.angle_alpha   90.00
_cell.angle_beta   90.00
_cell.angle_gamma   90.00
#
_symmetry.space_group_name_H-M   'P 1'
#
loop_
_entity.id
_entity.type
_entity.pdbx_description
1 polymer ?
#
loop_
_entity_poly.entity_id
_entity_poly.type
_entity_poly.pdbx_seq_one_letter_code
_entity_poly.pdbx_strand_id
1 'polypeptide(L)'
;MRDLYRLLTRWWTAFALAASLAMLGAAHAFERFGGLAPCNLCLKQREVYWGAVAVAALATGWTLFSGGRRGTPRIASFLLAAVFATGAVTAVFHMGGEYGWWALPATCASVGGKVDLDSLTALALGTGPAVKVIGCGDVAWRWGLSMAGWNAVISAALAVFSLLAAKRPKDARAPRIEKA
;
A
#
# COMPACT_ATOMS: atom_id res chain seq x y z
N MET A 1 -23.95 13.85 0.11
CA MET A 1 -23.30 12.69 0.79
C MET A 1 -23.68 11.32 0.19
N ARG A 2 -24.96 11.03 -0.08
CA ARG A 2 -25.39 9.73 -0.66
C ARG A 2 -24.81 9.45 -2.06
N ASP A 3 -24.67 10.47 -2.90
CA ASP A 3 -24.14 10.30 -4.26
C ASP A 3 -22.62 10.04 -4.28
N LEU A 4 -21.87 10.72 -3.41
CA LEU A 4 -20.43 10.46 -3.22
C LEU A 4 -20.18 9.02 -2.74
N TYR A 5 -20.94 8.55 -1.75
CA TYR A 5 -20.84 7.17 -1.26
C TYR A 5 -21.15 6.15 -2.36
N ARG A 6 -22.17 6.40 -3.19
CA ARG A 6 -22.51 5.54 -4.33
C ARG A 6 -21.40 5.52 -5.37
N LEU A 7 -20.84 6.68 -5.73
CA LEU A 7 -19.74 6.78 -6.68
C LEU A 7 -18.51 6.02 -6.18
N LEU A 8 -18.07 6.32 -4.95
CA LEU A 8 -16.90 5.72 -4.31
C LEU A 8 -17.03 4.20 -4.21
N THR A 9 -18.17 3.70 -3.71
CA THR A 9 -18.38 2.25 -3.58
C THR A 9 -18.61 1.55 -4.92
N ARG A 10 -19.13 2.25 -5.94
CA ARG A 10 -19.33 1.70 -7.29
C ARG A 10 -18.02 1.48 -8.04
N TRP A 11 -17.08 2.41 -7.86
CA TRP A 11 -15.78 2.45 -8.52
C TRP A 11 -14.62 2.20 -7.56
N TRP A 12 -14.90 1.56 -6.43
CA TRP A 12 -13.92 1.42 -5.35
C TRP A 12 -12.63 0.75 -5.81
N THR A 13 -12.71 -0.27 -6.65
CA THR A 13 -11.50 -0.94 -7.18
C THR A 13 -10.63 -0.01 -8.01
N ALA A 14 -11.19 0.97 -8.71
CA ALA A 14 -10.41 1.96 -9.44
C ALA A 14 -9.70 2.93 -8.48
N PHE A 15 -10.39 3.38 -7.43
CA PHE A 15 -9.79 4.20 -6.38
C PHE A 15 -8.70 3.45 -5.61
N ALA A 16 -8.94 2.19 -5.26
CA ALA A 16 -7.96 1.33 -4.59
C ALA A 16 -6.73 1.08 -5.48
N LEU A 17 -6.93 0.90 -6.79
CA LEU A 17 -5.84 0.78 -7.76
C LEU A 17 -5.00 2.07 -7.80
N ALA A 18 -5.65 3.21 -7.96
CA ALA A 18 -4.97 4.51 -8.01
C ALA A 18 -4.21 4.81 -6.72
N ALA A 19 -4.82 4.56 -5.56
CA ALA A 19 -4.17 4.73 -4.25
C ALA A 19 -2.97 3.79 -4.09
N SER A 20 -3.08 2.53 -4.50
CA SER A 20 -1.97 1.58 -4.40
C SER A 20 -0.80 1.96 -5.31
N LEU A 21 -1.09 2.40 -6.54
CA LEU A 21 -0.07 2.91 -7.46
C LEU A 21 0.57 4.21 -6.94
N ALA A 22 -0.21 5.09 -6.32
CA ALA A 22 0.32 6.30 -5.70
C ALA A 22 1.25 5.98 -4.52
N MET A 23 0.89 5.01 -3.67
CA MET A 23 1.75 4.56 -2.56
C MET A 23 3.05 3.93 -3.04
N LEU A 24 2.99 3.07 -4.07
CA LEU A 24 4.19 2.50 -4.71
C LEU A 24 5.05 3.58 -5.37
N GLY A 25 4.41 4.51 -6.09
CA GLY A 25 5.08 5.64 -6.73
C GLY A 25 5.80 6.52 -5.70
N ALA A 26 5.14 6.84 -4.58
CA ALA A 26 5.75 7.58 -3.49
C ALA A 26 6.94 6.82 -2.89
N ALA A 27 6.80 5.51 -2.64
CA ALA A 27 7.89 4.70 -2.09
C ALA A 27 9.12 4.65 -3.02
N HIS A 28 8.91 4.49 -4.33
CA HIS A 28 9.99 4.54 -5.32
C HIS A 28 10.58 5.94 -5.51
N ALA A 29 9.77 6.99 -5.34
CA ALA A 29 10.26 8.37 -5.37
C ALA A 29 11.15 8.68 -4.16
N PHE A 30 10.77 8.25 -2.95
CA PHE A 30 11.63 8.37 -1.77
C PHE A 30 12.94 7.61 -1.91
N GLU A 31 12.91 6.44 -2.55
CA GLU A 31 14.13 5.67 -2.84
C GLU A 31 15.02 6.36 -3.87
N ARG A 32 14.46 6.76 -5.02
CA ARG A 32 15.25 7.29 -6.13
C ARG A 32 15.67 8.74 -5.95
N PHE A 33 14.78 9.59 -5.44
CA PHE A 33 15.01 11.04 -5.31
C PHE A 33 15.32 11.45 -3.86
N GLY A 34 14.80 10.72 -2.87
CA GLY A 34 15.09 10.97 -1.46
C GLY A 34 16.37 10.29 -0.96
N GLY A 35 16.97 9.38 -1.74
CA GLY A 35 18.14 8.61 -1.32
C GLY A 35 17.86 7.67 -0.14
N LEU A 36 16.59 7.37 0.13
CA LEU A 36 16.15 6.53 1.25
C LEU A 36 16.06 5.08 0.80
N ALA A 37 17.14 4.31 1.01
CA ALA A 37 17.15 2.88 0.72
C ALA A 37 16.05 2.16 1.52
N PRO A 38 15.27 1.27 0.90
CA PRO A 38 14.21 0.55 1.61
C PRO A 38 14.81 -0.50 2.54
N CYS A 39 14.30 -0.58 3.77
CA CYS A 39 14.57 -1.71 4.66
C CYS A 39 13.68 -2.92 4.30
N ASN A 40 13.94 -4.07 4.94
CA ASN A 40 13.18 -5.30 4.69
C ASN A 40 11.66 -5.12 4.94
N LEU A 41 11.25 -4.45 6.03
CA LEU A 41 9.83 -4.20 6.30
C LEU A 41 9.20 -3.20 5.30
N CYS A 42 9.95 -2.21 4.81
CA CYS A 42 9.49 -1.34 3.71
C CYS A 42 9.17 -2.16 2.46
N LEU A 43 10.03 -3.12 2.09
CA LEU A 43 9.79 -4.00 0.95
C LEU A 43 8.55 -4.87 1.14
N LYS A 44 8.36 -5.45 2.34
CA LYS A 44 7.15 -6.22 2.67
C LYS A 44 5.88 -5.38 2.59
N GLN A 45 5.93 -4.12 3.00
CA GLN A 45 4.79 -3.21 2.85
C GLN A 45 4.50 -2.88 1.37
N ARG A 46 5.51 -2.81 0.51
CA ARG A 46 5.32 -2.66 -0.95
C ARG A 46 4.67 -3.89 -1.58
N GLU A 47 5.02 -5.10 -1.13
CA GLU A 47 4.40 -6.36 -1.61
C GLU A 47 2.88 -6.35 -1.39
N VAL A 48 2.41 -5.78 -0.26
CA VAL A 48 0.97 -5.62 0.00
C VAL A 48 0.30 -4.76 -1.08
N TYR A 49 0.91 -3.62 -1.43
CA TYR A 49 0.37 -2.75 -2.48
C TYR A 49 0.44 -3.38 -3.87
N TRP A 50 1.46 -4.17 -4.18
CA TRP A 50 1.49 -4.95 -5.43
C TRP A 50 0.37 -5.99 -5.48
N GLY A 51 0.09 -6.67 -4.37
CA GLY A 51 -1.07 -7.56 -4.24
C GLY A 51 -2.40 -6.81 -4.44
N ALA A 52 -2.52 -5.62 -3.85
CA ALA A 52 -3.69 -4.77 -4.04
C ALA A 52 -3.84 -4.31 -5.49
N VAL A 53 -2.75 -3.91 -6.16
CA VAL A 53 -2.73 -3.57 -7.60
C VAL A 53 -3.25 -4.74 -8.43
N ALA A 54 -2.77 -5.97 -8.20
CA ALA A 54 -3.21 -7.14 -8.95
C ALA A 54 -4.74 -7.36 -8.82
N VAL A 55 -5.25 -7.36 -7.59
CA VAL A 55 -6.70 -7.53 -7.33
C VAL A 55 -7.52 -6.39 -7.93
N ALA A 56 -7.08 -5.14 -7.70
CA ALA A 56 -7.79 -3.95 -8.12
C ALA A 56 -7.79 -3.76 -9.63
N ALA A 57 -6.67 -4.06 -10.32
CA ALA A 57 -6.54 -3.98 -11.77
C ALA A 57 -7.46 -5.00 -12.46
N LEU A 58 -7.45 -6.27 -12.02
CA LEU A 58 -8.32 -7.31 -12.58
C LEU A 58 -9.80 -6.96 -12.38
N ALA A 59 -10.18 -6.54 -11.18
CA ALA A 59 -11.56 -6.19 -10.87
C ALA A 59 -12.04 -4.92 -11.59
N THR A 60 -11.16 -3.94 -11.76
CA THR A 60 -11.46 -2.72 -12.51
C THR A 60 -11.58 -3.01 -14.00
N GLY A 61 -10.63 -3.77 -14.57
CA GLY A 61 -10.70 -4.25 -15.95
C GLY A 61 -12.00 -4.99 -16.23
N TRP A 62 -12.36 -5.96 -15.38
CA TRP A 62 -13.64 -6.68 -15.47
C TRP A 62 -14.87 -5.74 -15.48
N THR A 63 -14.84 -4.71 -14.62
CA THR A 63 -15.92 -3.71 -14.54
C THR A 63 -16.05 -2.90 -15.84
N LEU A 64 -14.93 -2.53 -16.44
CA LEU A 64 -14.88 -1.83 -17.73
C LEU A 64 -15.36 -2.72 -18.87
N PHE A 65 -14.87 -3.96 -18.97
CA PHE A 65 -15.30 -4.93 -19.99
C PHE A 65 -16.78 -5.30 -19.90
N SER A 66 -17.35 -5.33 -18.68
CA SER A 66 -18.79 -5.60 -18.47
C SER A 66 -19.69 -4.38 -18.69
N GLY A 67 -19.17 -3.29 -19.25
CA GLY A 67 -19.92 -2.04 -19.50
C GLY A 67 -20.43 -1.36 -18.23
N GLY A 68 -19.77 -1.55 -17.08
CA GLY A 68 -20.11 -0.90 -15.83
C GLY A 68 -21.47 -1.25 -15.22
N ARG A 69 -22.20 -2.24 -15.79
CA ARG A 69 -23.57 -2.62 -15.40
C ARG A 69 -23.66 -3.27 -14.02
N ARG A 70 -22.61 -3.95 -13.57
CA ARG A 70 -22.57 -4.67 -12.28
C ARG A 70 -21.80 -3.92 -11.18
N GLY A 71 -21.05 -2.86 -11.54
CA GLY A 71 -20.12 -2.12 -10.67
C GLY A 71 -19.02 -3.02 -10.07
N THR A 72 -18.24 -2.49 -9.12
CA THR A 72 -17.17 -3.26 -8.44
C THR A 72 -17.65 -4.63 -7.91
N PRO A 73 -16.95 -5.74 -8.19
CA PRO A 73 -17.25 -7.05 -7.61
C PRO A 73 -17.09 -7.03 -6.09
N ARG A 74 -18.10 -7.49 -5.33
CA ARG A 74 -18.03 -7.52 -3.85
C ARG A 74 -16.87 -8.36 -3.34
N ILE A 75 -16.59 -9.48 -4.00
CA ILE A 75 -15.48 -10.38 -3.66
C ILE A 75 -14.15 -9.63 -3.78
N ALA A 76 -13.95 -8.85 -4.85
CA ALA A 76 -12.75 -8.04 -5.00
C ALA A 76 -12.62 -6.98 -3.89
N SER A 77 -13.72 -6.34 -3.47
CA SER A 77 -13.69 -5.41 -2.33
C SER A 77 -13.35 -6.09 -1.00
N PHE A 78 -13.83 -7.32 -0.77
CA PHE A 78 -13.45 -8.11 0.42
C PHE A 78 -11.98 -8.52 0.38
N LEU A 79 -11.47 -8.96 -0.78
CA LEU A 79 -10.06 -9.28 -0.95
C LEU A 79 -9.17 -8.06 -0.71
N LEU A 80 -9.53 -6.91 -1.28
CA LEU A 80 -8.83 -5.65 -1.03
C LEU A 80 -8.85 -5.27 0.46
N ALA A 81 -9.98 -5.45 1.14
CA ALA A 81 -10.06 -5.21 2.58
C ALA A 81 -9.06 -6.09 3.36
N ALA A 82 -8.98 -7.38 3.03
CA ALA A 82 -8.03 -8.29 3.67
C ALA A 82 -6.57 -7.88 3.38
N VAL A 83 -6.25 -7.56 2.12
CA VAL A 83 -4.90 -7.14 1.71
C VAL A 83 -4.48 -5.86 2.46
N PHE A 84 -5.33 -4.82 2.46
CA PHE A 84 -5.00 -3.57 3.14
C PHE A 84 -5.00 -3.71 4.67
N ALA A 85 -5.81 -4.61 5.24
CA ALA A 85 -5.74 -4.92 6.68
C ALA A 85 -4.39 -5.56 7.04
N THR A 86 -3.88 -6.50 6.23
CA THR A 86 -2.53 -7.04 6.37
C THR A 86 -1.48 -5.94 6.26
N GLY A 87 -1.63 -5.01 5.32
CA GLY A 87 -0.79 -3.81 5.20
C GLY A 87 -0.79 -2.95 6.46
N ALA A 88 -1.97 -2.67 7.01
CA ALA A 88 -2.12 -1.87 8.22
C ALA A 88 -1.45 -2.54 9.43
N VAL A 89 -1.68 -3.84 9.63
CA VAL A 89 -1.03 -4.62 10.71
C VAL A 89 0.50 -4.60 10.55
N THR A 90 0.99 -4.83 9.33
CA THR A 90 2.44 -4.83 9.05
C THR A 90 3.07 -3.45 9.23
N ALA A 91 2.33 -2.39 8.89
CA ALA A 91 2.78 -1.01 9.06
C ALA A 91 2.77 -0.57 10.53
N VAL A 92 1.77 -0.97 11.30
CA VAL A 92 1.76 -0.78 12.77
C VAL A 92 2.92 -1.55 13.39
N PHE A 93 3.17 -2.79 12.98
CA PHE A 93 4.29 -3.60 13.45
C PHE A 93 5.65 -2.90 13.22
N HIS A 94 5.83 -2.34 12.03
CA HIS A 94 7.04 -1.59 11.66
C HIS A 94 7.17 -0.30 12.48
N MET A 95 6.12 0.51 12.54
CA MET A 95 6.10 1.77 13.30
C MET A 95 6.35 1.55 14.80
N GLY A 96 5.77 0.49 15.39
CA GLY A 96 6.03 0.21 16.80
C GLY A 96 7.47 -0.27 17.06
N GLY A 97 8.11 -0.92 16.08
CA GLY A 97 9.55 -1.17 16.13
C GLY A 97 10.37 0.12 16.11
N GLU A 98 10.02 1.06 15.22
CA GLU A 98 10.64 2.39 15.14
C GLU A 98 10.45 3.21 16.42
N TYR A 99 9.31 3.05 17.11
CA TYR A 99 8.99 3.78 18.34
C TYR A 99 9.41 3.03 19.61
N GLY A 100 10.03 1.87 19.48
CA GLY A 100 10.50 1.07 20.62
C GLY A 100 9.38 0.42 21.44
N TRP A 101 8.20 0.23 20.89
CA TRP A 101 7.10 -0.51 21.54
C TRP A 101 7.42 -1.99 21.70
N TRP A 102 8.23 -2.55 20.79
CA TRP A 102 8.72 -3.92 20.84
C TRP A 102 10.05 -4.06 20.09
N ALA A 103 10.78 -5.13 20.40
CA ALA A 103 11.95 -5.52 19.64
C ALA A 103 11.54 -6.08 18.27
N LEU A 104 12.24 -5.68 17.22
CA LEU A 104 12.09 -6.26 15.90
C LEU A 104 12.88 -7.57 15.77
N PRO A 105 12.44 -8.53 14.93
CA PRO A 105 13.16 -9.78 14.71
C PRO A 105 14.58 -9.54 14.20
N ALA A 106 15.49 -10.49 14.44
CA ALA A 106 16.88 -10.40 13.96
C ALA A 106 17.00 -10.19 12.44
N THR A 107 16.01 -10.65 11.66
CA THR A 107 15.92 -10.40 10.21
C THR A 107 15.75 -8.93 9.83
N CYS A 108 15.43 -8.06 10.79
CA CYS A 108 15.34 -6.61 10.62
C CYS A 108 16.64 -5.87 10.99
N ALA A 109 17.59 -6.56 11.63
CA ALA A 109 18.91 -6.04 11.99
C ALA A 109 19.92 -6.17 10.85
N SER A 110 19.65 -7.01 9.85
CA SER A 110 20.48 -7.15 8.67
C SER A 110 20.15 -6.07 7.63
N VAL A 111 21.21 -5.58 6.98
CA VAL A 111 21.20 -4.66 5.85
C VAL A 111 20.51 -5.37 4.67
N GLY A 112 19.18 -5.30 4.61
CA GLY A 112 18.34 -6.02 3.65
C GLY A 112 18.43 -5.42 2.26
N GLY A 113 19.42 -5.85 1.48
CA GLY A 113 19.54 -5.56 0.05
C GLY A 113 20.18 -6.73 -0.68
N LYS A 114 19.94 -6.87 -2.00
CA LYS A 114 20.82 -7.70 -2.84
C LYS A 114 22.19 -7.05 -2.82
N VAL A 115 23.09 -7.69 -2.10
CA VAL A 115 24.43 -7.16 -1.94
C VAL A 115 25.24 -7.63 -3.15
N ASP A 116 25.44 -6.72 -4.10
CA ASP A 116 26.36 -6.94 -5.20
C ASP A 116 27.80 -6.80 -4.66
N LEU A 117 28.68 -7.74 -4.99
CA LEU A 117 30.04 -7.75 -4.46
C LEU A 117 30.79 -6.46 -4.83
N ASP A 118 30.53 -5.91 -6.02
CA ASP A 118 31.15 -4.66 -6.49
C ASP A 118 30.67 -3.44 -5.68
N SER A 119 29.41 -3.45 -5.26
CA SER A 119 28.86 -2.40 -4.38
C SER A 119 29.40 -2.47 -2.95
N LEU A 120 29.71 -3.68 -2.44
CA LEU A 120 30.40 -3.87 -1.15
C LEU A 120 31.84 -3.43 -1.21
N THR A 121 32.59 -3.79 -2.25
CA THR A 121 33.98 -3.38 -2.40
C THR A 121 34.07 -1.87 -2.59
N ALA A 122 33.18 -1.26 -3.37
CA ALA A 122 33.12 0.20 -3.48
C ALA A 122 32.81 0.88 -2.13
N LEU A 123 31.90 0.32 -1.32
CA LEU A 123 31.61 0.84 0.02
C LEU A 123 32.79 0.64 0.99
N ALA A 124 33.44 -0.53 0.95
CA ALA A 124 34.59 -0.86 1.79
C ALA A 124 35.84 -0.03 1.45
N LEU A 125 36.00 0.34 0.18
CA LEU A 125 37.08 1.19 -0.34
C LEU A 125 36.75 2.69 -0.24
N GLY A 126 35.54 3.05 0.21
CA GLY A 126 35.08 4.45 0.30
C GLY A 126 34.88 5.14 -1.05
N THR A 127 34.79 4.38 -2.14
CA THR A 127 34.61 4.87 -3.51
C THR A 127 33.15 4.80 -3.98
N GLY A 128 32.30 4.08 -3.25
CA GLY A 128 30.87 3.97 -3.52
C GLY A 128 30.06 5.16 -2.99
N PRO A 129 28.87 5.44 -3.57
CA PRO A 129 27.98 6.46 -3.02
C PRO A 129 27.59 6.11 -1.58
N ALA A 130 27.55 7.12 -0.70
CA ALA A 130 27.11 6.97 0.68
C ALA A 130 25.61 6.66 0.75
N VAL A 131 25.24 5.41 0.47
CA VAL A 131 23.86 4.94 0.64
C VAL A 131 23.64 4.76 2.13
N LYS A 132 22.79 5.61 2.71
CA LYS A 132 22.37 5.47 4.11
C LYS A 132 21.46 4.24 4.21
N VAL A 133 22.05 3.08 4.43
CA VAL A 133 21.27 1.87 4.68
C VAL A 133 20.82 1.91 6.13
N ILE A 134 19.50 2.00 6.31
CA ILE A 134 18.86 2.07 7.62
C ILE A 134 18.23 0.71 7.97
N GLY A 135 18.27 0.36 9.26
CA GLY A 135 17.57 -0.81 9.78
C GLY A 135 16.05 -0.58 9.78
N CYS A 136 15.28 -1.65 9.97
CA CYS A 136 13.81 -1.51 10.07
C CYS A 136 13.37 -0.81 11.38
N GLY A 137 14.25 -0.68 12.36
CA GLY A 137 13.96 0.06 13.60
C GLY A 137 14.28 1.56 13.49
N ASP A 138 14.90 1.99 12.39
CA ASP A 138 15.34 3.36 12.23
C ASP A 138 14.30 4.18 11.47
N VAL A 139 13.97 5.36 12.00
CA VAL A 139 13.06 6.29 11.33
C VAL A 139 13.79 6.96 10.16
N ALA A 140 13.53 6.48 8.94
CA ALA A 140 14.08 7.02 7.68
C ALA A 140 13.70 8.48 7.45
N TRP A 141 12.43 8.77 7.71
CA TRP A 141 11.77 10.03 7.43
C TRP A 141 10.57 10.17 8.35
N ARG A 142 10.27 11.41 8.74
CA ARG A 142 9.17 11.74 9.64
C ARG A 142 8.54 13.08 9.28
N TRP A 143 7.21 13.10 9.26
CA TRP A 143 6.41 14.32 9.27
C TRP A 143 5.18 14.10 10.14
N GLY A 144 5.26 14.51 11.40
CA GLY A 144 4.31 14.08 12.44
C GLY A 144 4.51 12.61 12.82
N LEU A 145 4.13 11.70 11.90
CA LEU A 145 4.38 10.27 11.97
C LEU A 145 5.61 9.87 11.14
N SER A 146 6.21 8.72 11.46
CA SER A 146 7.19 8.07 10.58
C SER A 146 6.55 7.65 9.25
N MET A 147 7.38 7.30 8.26
CA MET A 147 6.89 6.75 7.00
C MET A 147 6.03 5.49 7.21
N ALA A 148 6.42 4.60 8.12
CA ALA A 148 5.63 3.43 8.49
C ALA A 148 4.31 3.82 9.17
N GLY A 149 4.31 4.86 10.01
CA GLY A 149 3.10 5.37 10.65
C GLY A 149 2.09 5.95 9.65
N TRP A 150 2.55 6.74 8.67
CA TRP A 150 1.68 7.20 7.58
C TRP A 150 1.13 6.03 6.76
N ASN A 151 1.96 5.02 6.48
CA ASN A 151 1.50 3.83 5.79
C ASN A 151 0.42 3.06 6.59
N ALA A 152 0.55 2.99 7.92
CA ALA A 152 -0.44 2.37 8.79
C ALA A 152 -1.80 3.08 8.69
N VAL A 153 -1.81 4.41 8.75
CA VAL A 153 -3.04 5.22 8.63
C VAL A 153 -3.69 5.02 7.27
N ILE A 154 -2.92 5.11 6.19
CA ILE A 154 -3.43 4.99 4.81
C ILE A 154 -3.96 3.57 4.57
N SER A 155 -3.20 2.54 4.94
CA SER A 155 -3.63 1.14 4.80
C SER A 155 -4.90 0.85 5.61
N ALA A 156 -5.01 1.36 6.83
CA ALA A 156 -6.21 1.21 7.65
C ALA A 156 -7.43 1.88 7.00
N ALA A 157 -7.28 3.11 6.48
CA ALA A 157 -8.34 3.80 5.77
C ALA A 157 -8.79 3.02 4.53
N LEU A 158 -7.85 2.54 3.71
CA LEU A 158 -8.15 1.73 2.53
C LEU A 158 -8.85 0.41 2.88
N ALA A 159 -8.48 -0.23 3.99
CA ALA A 159 -9.16 -1.42 4.48
C ALA A 159 -10.62 -1.13 4.86
N VAL A 160 -10.87 -0.05 5.61
CA VAL A 160 -12.23 0.38 6.01
C VAL A 160 -13.08 0.69 4.78
N PHE A 161 -12.60 1.49 3.84
CA PHE A 161 -13.36 1.81 2.63
C PHE A 161 -13.60 0.59 1.75
N SER A 162 -12.67 -0.36 1.72
CA SER A 162 -12.86 -1.65 1.04
C SER A 162 -13.99 -2.48 1.67
N LEU A 163 -14.07 -2.52 3.00
CA LEU A 163 -15.18 -3.17 3.70
C LEU A 163 -16.51 -2.46 3.46
N LEU A 164 -16.53 -1.12 3.45
CA LEU A 164 -17.73 -0.34 3.15
C LEU A 164 -18.22 -0.61 1.72
N ALA A 165 -17.32 -0.69 0.74
CA ALA A 165 -17.64 -1.02 -0.64
C ALA A 165 -18.14 -2.48 -0.77
N ALA A 166 -17.56 -3.42 -0.03
CA ALA A 166 -17.98 -4.81 0.01
C ALA A 166 -19.40 -4.98 0.57
N LYS A 167 -19.75 -4.23 1.62
CA LYS A 167 -21.05 -4.28 2.31
C LYS A 167 -22.15 -3.45 1.66
N ARG A 168 -21.91 -2.81 0.51
CA ARG A 168 -22.91 -1.95 -0.16
C ARG A 168 -24.22 -2.72 -0.49
N PRO A 169 -25.42 -2.17 -0.22
CA PRO A 169 -26.71 -2.81 -0.55
C PRO A 169 -26.86 -3.14 -2.04
N LYS A 170 -27.66 -4.16 -2.38
CA LYS A 170 -27.87 -4.58 -3.79
C LYS A 170 -28.56 -3.49 -4.63
N ASP A 171 -29.29 -2.58 -3.99
CA ASP A 171 -30.13 -1.58 -4.66
C ASP A 171 -29.31 -0.38 -5.20
N ALA A 172 -28.06 -0.24 -4.77
CA ALA A 172 -27.09 0.71 -5.33
C ALA A 172 -26.46 0.21 -6.65
N ARG A 173 -26.89 -0.96 -7.16
CA ARG A 173 -26.27 -1.68 -8.27
C ARG A 173 -26.93 -1.41 -9.64
N ALA A 174 -28.16 -0.90 -9.67
CA ALA A 174 -28.87 -0.59 -10.92
C ALA A 174 -28.88 0.93 -11.18
N PRO A 175 -28.53 1.40 -12.39
CA PRO A 175 -28.90 2.76 -12.78
C PRO A 175 -30.42 2.85 -12.80
N ARG A 176 -30.99 3.82 -12.09
CA ARG A 176 -32.34 4.30 -12.41
C ARG A 176 -32.19 5.07 -13.72
N ILE A 177 -32.18 4.35 -14.84
CA ILE A 177 -32.46 4.98 -16.13
C ILE A 177 -33.95 5.30 -16.04
N GLU A 178 -34.28 6.48 -15.51
CA GLU A 178 -35.60 7.05 -15.73
C GLU A 178 -35.72 7.14 -17.26
N LYS A 179 -36.46 6.22 -17.86
CA LYS A 179 -36.85 6.35 -19.27
C LYS A 179 -37.81 7.53 -19.31
N ALA A 180 -37.32 8.69 -19.74
CA ALA A 180 -38.16 9.76 -20.26
C ALA A 180 -38.70 9.33 -21.63
#